data_AF-H9F356-F1
#
_entry.id   AF-H9F356-F1
#
_cell.length_a   1.000
_cell.length_b   1.000
_cell.length_c   1.000
_cell.angle_alpha   90.00
_cell.angle_beta   90.00
_cell.angle_gamma   90.00
#
_symmetry.space_group_name_H-M   'P 1'
#
loop_
_entity.id
_entity.type
_entity.pdbx_description
1 polymer ?
#
loop_
_entity_poly.entity_id
_entity_poly.type
_entity_poly.pdbx_seq_one_letter_code
_entity_poly.pdbx_strand_id
1 'polypeptide(L)'
;WVSLSLLSKGSPEPHTMICVPAKEDFLQLREDWHYCGPQESKHSDPFRSKILEQKEKKKREKRQKVGRASSDGPVWEEPVAGQEALTLGLWSGPLPRVTMHCSRTLLGFVTQGDFSMAVGCGEALGFVSLTGLLDMLSSQPVVQRGLVLLRPPASLQYRFARIAIEM
;
A
#
# COMPACT_ATOMS: atom_id res chain seq x y z
N TRP A 1 -12.52 -10.99 12.78
CA TRP A 1 -12.34 -9.81 11.92
C TRP A 1 -12.44 -8.58 12.81
N VAL A 2 -12.15 -7.39 12.30
CA VAL A 2 -12.22 -6.15 13.09
C VAL A 2 -13.06 -5.11 12.35
N SER A 3 -13.84 -4.34 13.11
CA SER A 3 -14.43 -3.08 12.67
C SER A 3 -13.48 -1.92 12.98
N LEU A 4 -13.45 -0.94 12.09
CA LEU A 4 -12.53 0.19 12.10
C LEU A 4 -13.33 1.47 11.86
N SER A 5 -13.30 2.39 12.81
CA SER A 5 -14.00 3.67 12.72
C SER A 5 -13.00 4.82 12.65
N LEU A 6 -13.04 5.63 11.59
CA LEU A 6 -12.15 6.79 11.45
C LEU A 6 -12.46 7.86 12.50
N LEU A 7 -11.43 8.46 13.10
CA LEU A 7 -11.60 9.54 14.08
C LEU A 7 -12.04 10.86 13.45
N SER A 8 -11.65 11.10 12.20
CA SER A 8 -11.87 12.36 11.50
C SER A 8 -12.34 12.11 10.06
N LYS A 9 -12.67 13.19 9.35
CA LYS A 9 -13.22 13.11 7.99
C LYS A 9 -12.32 12.29 7.06
N GLY A 10 -12.91 11.25 6.47
CA GLY A 10 -12.30 10.40 5.45
C GLY A 10 -13.26 9.28 5.05
N SER A 11 -12.99 8.65 3.90
CA SER A 11 -13.62 7.39 3.53
C SER A 11 -12.50 6.36 3.32
N PRO A 12 -12.49 5.25 4.06
CA PRO A 12 -11.51 4.19 3.84
C PRO A 12 -11.78 3.49 2.50
N GLU A 13 -10.74 3.25 1.71
CA GLU A 13 -10.86 2.55 0.43
C GLU A 13 -10.66 1.03 0.62
N PRO A 14 -11.14 0.18 -0.31
CA PRO A 14 -10.76 -1.23 -0.35
C PRO A 14 -9.24 -1.40 -0.40
N HIS A 15 -8.73 -2.48 0.22
CA HIS A 15 -7.30 -2.80 0.29
C HIS A 15 -6.46 -1.76 1.05
N THR A 16 -7.09 -0.90 1.84
CA THR A 16 -6.41 0.00 2.77
C THR A 16 -5.55 -0.82 3.77
N MET A 17 -4.34 -0.35 4.01
CA MET A 17 -3.42 -0.96 4.97
C MET A 17 -3.73 -0.46 6.38
N ILE A 18 -3.73 -1.40 7.34
CA ILE A 18 -3.83 -1.12 8.77
C ILE A 18 -2.42 -1.17 9.33
N CYS A 19 -1.96 -0.08 9.93
CA CYS A 19 -0.61 0.13 10.39
C CYS A 19 -0.56 0.45 11.88
N VAL A 20 0.52 0.03 12.53
CA VAL A 20 0.80 0.30 13.94
C VAL A 20 1.29 1.75 14.08
N PRO A 21 0.65 2.58 14.92
CA PRO A 21 1.11 3.94 15.21
C PRO A 21 2.39 3.91 16.05
N ALA A 22 3.24 4.91 15.82
CA ALA A 22 4.42 5.17 16.62
C ALA A 22 4.09 6.08 17.82
N LYS A 23 5.04 6.26 18.74
CA LYS A 23 4.83 7.09 19.95
C LYS A 23 4.64 8.57 19.59
N GLU A 24 5.32 9.02 18.54
CA GLU A 24 5.29 10.38 18.04
C GLU A 24 3.91 10.73 17.49
N ASP A 25 3.26 9.77 16.82
CA ASP A 25 1.92 9.94 16.24
C ASP A 25 0.90 10.27 17.34
N PHE A 26 1.03 9.66 18.52
CA PHE A 26 0.19 9.92 19.68
C PHE A 26 0.44 11.27 20.36
N LEU A 27 1.69 11.72 20.39
CA LEU A 27 2.04 13.02 20.95
C LEU A 27 1.44 14.14 20.10
N GLN A 28 1.57 14.02 18.78
CA GLN A 28 1.01 14.98 17.84
C GLN A 28 -0.52 15.02 17.89
N LEU A 29 -1.17 13.86 17.97
CA LEU A 29 -2.64 13.80 18.12
C LEU A 29 -3.13 14.44 19.43
N ARG A 30 -2.32 14.39 20.49
CA ARG A 30 -2.65 15.03 21.77
C ARG A 30 -2.46 16.54 21.72
N GLU A 31 -1.47 17.01 20.96
CA GLU A 31 -1.16 18.42 20.79
C GLU A 31 -2.16 19.12 19.86
N ASP A 32 -2.50 18.50 18.73
CA ASP A 32 -3.48 18.99 17.78
C ASP A 32 -4.60 17.97 17.57
N TRP A 33 -5.80 18.34 18.00
CA TRP A 33 -7.01 17.53 17.83
C TRP A 33 -7.39 17.32 16.35
N HIS A 34 -7.02 18.25 15.46
CA HIS A 34 -7.30 18.15 14.03
C HIS A 34 -6.20 17.41 13.27
N TYR A 35 -5.18 16.90 13.97
CA TYR A 35 -4.10 16.16 13.35
C TYR A 35 -4.63 14.90 12.67
N CYS A 36 -4.58 14.90 11.34
CA CYS A 36 -5.10 13.81 10.54
C CYS A 36 -4.21 12.56 10.61
N GLY A 37 -2.92 12.75 10.88
CA GLY A 37 -1.89 11.72 10.88
C GLY A 37 -0.68 12.13 10.04
N PRO A 38 0.39 11.33 10.11
CA PRO A 38 1.63 11.63 9.40
C PRO A 38 1.51 11.32 7.90
N GLN A 39 2.40 11.91 7.11
CA GLN A 39 2.54 11.56 5.70
C GLN A 39 3.67 10.53 5.50
N GLU A 40 3.45 9.51 4.68
CA GLU A 40 4.45 8.51 4.33
C GLU A 40 5.52 9.08 3.40
N SER A 41 6.77 8.70 3.66
CA SER A 41 7.90 9.05 2.80
C SER A 41 7.83 8.34 1.43
N LYS A 42 8.34 8.99 0.38
CA LYS A 42 8.40 8.36 -0.94
C LYS A 42 9.53 7.33 -0.96
N HIS A 43 9.18 6.07 -1.21
CA HIS A 43 10.16 5.00 -1.39
C HIS A 43 10.79 5.05 -2.79
N SER A 44 12.04 4.63 -2.90
CA SER A 44 12.70 4.45 -4.19
C SER A 44 12.15 3.20 -4.89
N ASP A 45 11.79 3.33 -6.17
CA ASP A 45 11.35 2.19 -6.99
C ASP A 45 12.54 1.60 -7.77
N PRO A 46 13.03 0.40 -7.40
CA PRO A 46 14.16 -0.24 -8.07
C PRO A 46 13.84 -0.76 -9.48
N PHE A 47 12.57 -0.87 -9.87
CA PHE A 47 12.19 -1.34 -11.20
C PHE A 47 11.99 -0.23 -12.20
N ARG A 48 11.81 1.02 -11.74
CA ARG A 48 11.57 2.15 -12.63
C ARG A 48 12.67 2.29 -13.70
N SER A 49 13.94 2.18 -13.30
CA SER A 49 15.09 2.21 -14.22
C SER A 49 15.08 1.01 -15.17
N LYS A 50 14.89 -0.21 -14.66
CA LYS A 50 14.86 -1.43 -15.46
C LYS A 50 13.76 -1.41 -16.52
N ILE A 51 12.58 -0.88 -16.18
CA ILE A 51 11.46 -0.73 -17.12
C ILE A 51 11.78 0.29 -18.20
N LEU A 52 12.42 1.42 -17.84
CA LEU A 52 12.88 2.43 -18.81
C LEU A 52 13.88 1.81 -19.80
N GLU A 53 14.89 1.09 -19.30
CA GLU A 53 15.88 0.40 -20.13
C GLU A 53 15.24 -0.63 -21.08
N GLN A 54 14.30 -1.45 -20.58
CA GLN A 54 13.56 -2.40 -21.41
C GLN A 54 12.77 -1.70 -22.53
N LYS A 55 12.12 -0.57 -22.23
CA LYS A 55 11.39 0.23 -23.23
C LYS A 55 12.32 0.80 -24.29
N GLU A 56 13.51 1.28 -23.91
CA GLU A 56 14.50 1.79 -24.85
C GLU A 56 15.08 0.70 -25.75
N LYS A 57 15.42 -0.46 -25.17
CA LYS A 57 15.88 -1.64 -25.92
C LYS A 57 14.84 -2.07 -26.97
N LYS A 58 13.58 -2.21 -26.56
CA LYS A 58 12.46 -2.56 -27.47
C LYS A 58 12.27 -1.53 -28.59
N LYS A 59 12.47 -0.23 -28.31
CA LYS A 59 12.41 0.83 -29.33
C LYS A 59 13.57 0.73 -30.32
N ARG A 60 14.78 0.39 -29.87
CA ARG A 60 15.96 0.21 -30.72
C ARG A 60 15.84 -1.02 -31.63
N GLU A 61 15.35 -2.14 -31.10
CA GLU A 61 15.09 -3.37 -31.86
C GLU A 61 14.04 -3.15 -32.94
N LYS A 62 12.94 -2.43 -32.64
CA LYS A 62 11.94 -2.05 -33.65
C LYS A 62 12.55 -1.22 -34.79
N ARG A 63 13.41 -0.25 -34.50
CA ARG A 63 14.09 0.57 -35.52
C ARG A 63 15.02 -0.26 -36.41
N GLN A 64 15.75 -1.21 -35.83
CA GLN A 64 16.63 -2.10 -36.59
C GLN A 64 15.86 -3.08 -37.48
N LYS A 65 14.70 -3.58 -37.04
CA LYS A 65 13.82 -4.42 -37.88
C LYS A 65 13.23 -3.63 -39.07
N VAL A 66 12.84 -2.37 -38.86
CA VAL A 66 12.34 -1.50 -39.94
C VAL A 66 13.44 -1.17 -40.96
N GLY A 67 14.69 -1.00 -40.53
CA GLY A 67 15.83 -0.75 -41.42
C GLY A 67 16.34 -1.97 -42.19
N ARG A 68 15.94 -3.20 -41.80
CA ARG A 68 16.33 -4.46 -42.46
C ARG A 68 15.25 -5.07 -43.36
N ALA A 69 14.04 -4.50 -43.40
CA ALA A 69 12.92 -4.99 -44.19
C ALA A 69 13.07 -4.77 -45.73
N SER A 70 14.29 -4.71 -46.25
CA SER A 70 14.60 -4.61 -47.69
C SER A 70 15.03 -5.94 -48.31
N SER A 71 15.09 -7.03 -47.55
CA SER A 71 15.41 -8.37 -48.06
C SER A 71 14.85 -9.44 -47.11
N ASP A 72 13.97 -10.26 -47.67
CA ASP A 72 13.39 -11.52 -47.17
C ASP A 72 12.17 -11.47 -46.24
N GLY A 73 11.22 -12.36 -46.58
CA GLY A 73 9.79 -12.35 -46.21
C GLY A 73 9.44 -12.73 -44.76
N PRO A 74 8.13 -12.82 -44.45
CA PRO A 74 7.64 -12.84 -43.08
C PRO A 74 7.87 -14.20 -42.41
N VAL A 75 8.94 -14.30 -41.61
CA VAL A 75 9.09 -15.34 -40.59
C VAL A 75 8.25 -14.93 -39.38
N TRP A 76 7.30 -15.78 -39.00
CA TRP A 76 6.57 -15.67 -37.73
C TRP A 76 7.57 -15.90 -36.59
N GLU A 77 8.05 -14.82 -35.97
CA GLU A 77 8.78 -14.91 -34.72
C GLU A 77 7.79 -15.20 -33.59
N GLU A 78 7.79 -16.43 -33.08
CA GLU A 78 7.19 -16.73 -31.78
C GLU A 78 7.89 -15.90 -30.68
N PRO A 79 7.13 -15.34 -29.72
CA PRO A 79 7.72 -14.59 -28.62
C PRO A 79 8.55 -15.56 -27.77
N VAL A 80 9.86 -15.35 -27.74
CA VAL A 80 10.81 -16.08 -26.91
C VAL A 80 10.30 -16.12 -25.47
N ALA A 81 9.89 -17.31 -25.04
CA ALA A 81 9.57 -17.64 -23.66
C ALA A 81 10.81 -17.36 -22.80
N GLY A 82 10.80 -16.27 -22.03
CA GLY A 82 11.90 -15.94 -21.11
C GLY A 82 12.11 -14.45 -20.82
N GLN A 83 11.48 -13.53 -21.54
CA GLN A 83 11.46 -12.13 -21.13
C GLN A 83 10.25 -11.88 -20.22
N GLU A 84 10.45 -11.99 -18.90
CA GLU A 84 9.48 -11.47 -17.94
C GLU A 84 9.25 -9.99 -18.22
N ALA A 85 8.06 -9.67 -18.72
CA ALA A 85 7.64 -8.31 -18.96
C ALA A 85 7.47 -7.62 -17.60
N LEU A 86 8.50 -6.86 -17.17
CA LEU A 86 8.43 -6.07 -15.95
C LEU A 86 7.32 -5.04 -16.11
N THR A 87 6.22 -5.26 -15.40
CA THR A 87 5.07 -4.37 -15.37
C THR A 87 5.22 -3.45 -14.17
N LEU A 88 5.02 -2.15 -14.37
CA LEU A 88 5.15 -1.17 -13.29
C LEU A 88 4.20 -1.53 -12.13
N GLY A 89 4.75 -1.65 -10.93
CA GLY A 89 4.01 -2.01 -9.72
C GLY A 89 3.82 -3.52 -9.51
N LEU A 90 4.25 -4.38 -10.44
CA LEU A 90 4.24 -5.83 -10.23
C LEU A 90 5.64 -6.30 -9.81
N TRP A 91 5.71 -7.01 -8.69
CA TRP A 91 6.95 -7.60 -8.19
C TRP A 91 7.07 -9.04 -8.71
N SER A 92 8.04 -9.31 -9.58
CA SER A 92 8.24 -10.64 -10.19
C SER A 92 9.03 -11.63 -9.32
N GLY A 93 9.72 -11.13 -8.28
CA GLY A 93 10.60 -11.93 -7.42
C GLY A 93 9.92 -12.45 -6.14
N PRO A 94 10.67 -13.10 -5.23
CA PRO A 94 10.17 -13.38 -3.88
C PRO A 94 9.79 -12.06 -3.20
N LEU A 95 8.64 -12.04 -2.53
CA LEU A 95 8.16 -10.82 -1.89
C LEU A 95 9.15 -10.35 -0.81
N PRO A 96 9.50 -9.05 -0.78
CA PRO A 96 10.30 -8.50 0.30
C PRO A 96 9.52 -8.56 1.63
N ARG A 97 10.16 -8.16 2.74
CA ARG A 97 9.46 -8.03 4.04
C ARG A 97 8.40 -6.93 3.97
N VAL A 98 7.20 -7.28 3.51
CA VAL A 98 6.07 -6.37 3.31
C VAL A 98 5.68 -5.67 4.62
N THR A 99 5.86 -6.35 5.75
CA THR A 99 5.51 -5.79 7.07
C THR A 99 6.33 -4.57 7.49
N MET A 100 7.57 -4.47 7.00
CA MET A 100 8.54 -3.41 7.35
C MET A 100 8.88 -2.49 6.17
N HIS A 101 8.14 -2.58 5.06
CA HIS A 101 8.43 -1.79 3.87
C HIS A 101 8.12 -0.30 4.07
N CYS A 102 7.02 0.01 4.75
CA CYS A 102 6.59 1.38 5.02
C CYS A 102 7.21 1.88 6.34
N SER A 103 7.18 3.19 6.57
CA SER A 103 7.68 3.78 7.82
C SER A 103 6.92 3.26 9.04
N ARG A 104 5.65 2.89 8.88
CA ARG A 104 4.84 2.24 9.94
C ARG A 104 4.67 0.76 9.64
N THR A 105 4.78 -0.06 10.68
CA THR A 105 4.63 -1.51 10.61
C THR A 105 3.21 -1.88 10.18
N LEU A 106 3.09 -2.73 9.17
CA LEU A 106 1.80 -3.25 8.71
C LEU A 106 1.26 -4.32 9.69
N LEU A 107 0.01 -4.14 10.09
CA LEU A 107 -0.73 -5.03 10.99
C LEU A 107 -1.77 -5.89 10.26
N GLY A 108 -2.36 -5.36 9.20
CA GLY A 108 -3.47 -6.01 8.50
C GLY A 108 -4.00 -5.21 7.32
N PHE A 109 -5.13 -5.65 6.78
CA PHE A 109 -5.76 -5.06 5.60
C PHE A 109 -7.27 -4.92 5.76
N VAL A 110 -7.80 -3.86 5.18
CA VAL A 110 -9.23 -3.61 5.01
C VAL A 110 -9.72 -4.36 3.78
N THR A 111 -10.82 -5.09 3.92
CA THR A 111 -11.51 -5.76 2.81
C THR A 111 -12.68 -4.93 2.30
N GLN A 112 -13.43 -4.31 3.19
CA GLN A 112 -14.55 -3.44 2.87
C GLN A 112 -14.36 -2.13 3.61
N GLY A 113 -14.37 -1.02 2.90
CA GLY A 113 -14.30 0.31 3.49
C GLY A 113 -15.16 1.26 2.69
N ASP A 114 -15.95 2.08 3.38
CA ASP A 114 -16.70 3.17 2.78
C ASP A 114 -17.13 4.19 3.86
N PHE A 115 -17.80 5.26 3.45
CA PHE A 115 -18.46 6.18 4.35
C PHE A 115 -19.80 5.59 4.84
N SER A 116 -19.92 5.44 6.16
CA SER A 116 -21.18 5.00 6.77
C SER A 116 -22.12 6.19 6.98
N MET A 117 -23.26 6.18 6.29
CA MET A 117 -24.32 7.15 6.54
C MET A 117 -25.00 6.98 7.90
N ALA A 118 -24.94 5.77 8.48
CA ALA A 118 -25.55 5.49 9.79
C ALA A 118 -24.77 6.12 10.94
N VAL A 119 -23.42 6.12 10.85
CA VAL A 119 -22.54 6.70 11.87
C VAL A 119 -22.16 8.15 11.54
N GLY A 120 -22.12 8.51 10.25
CA GLY A 120 -21.68 9.82 9.78
C GLY A 120 -20.15 9.96 9.69
N CYS A 121 -19.43 8.84 9.67
CA CYS A 121 -17.98 8.80 9.48
C CYS A 121 -17.57 7.61 8.60
N GLY A 122 -16.28 7.55 8.24
CA GLY A 122 -15.75 6.43 7.47
C GLY A 122 -15.57 5.18 8.32
N GLU A 123 -16.17 4.09 7.87
CA GLU A 123 -16.18 2.79 8.54
C GLU A 123 -15.54 1.75 7.64
N ALA A 124 -14.82 0.81 8.25
CA ALA A 124 -14.15 -0.26 7.53
C ALA A 124 -14.20 -1.58 8.29
N LEU A 125 -14.18 -2.67 7.53
CA LEU A 125 -14.04 -4.04 7.98
C LEU A 125 -12.73 -4.61 7.45
N GLY A 126 -11.99 -5.26 8.32
CA GLY A 126 -10.68 -5.79 7.97
C GLY A 126 -10.25 -7.00 8.76
N PHE A 127 -9.08 -7.51 8.37
CA PHE A 127 -8.39 -8.59 9.04
C PHE A 127 -7.04 -8.10 9.51
N VAL A 128 -6.72 -8.41 10.76
CA VAL A 128 -5.45 -8.10 11.41
C VAL A 128 -4.82 -9.37 11.96
N SER A 129 -3.51 -9.39 12.05
CA SER A 129 -2.81 -10.47 12.75
C SER A 129 -3.03 -10.34 14.26
N LEU A 130 -3.42 -11.43 14.93
CA LEU A 130 -3.59 -11.46 16.38
C LEU A 130 -2.28 -11.14 17.11
N THR A 131 -1.16 -11.68 16.63
CA THR A 131 0.16 -11.46 17.24
C THR A 131 0.58 -9.99 17.18
N GLY A 132 0.38 -9.35 16.02
CA GLY A 132 0.63 -7.92 15.87
C GLY A 132 -0.32 -7.06 16.71
N LEU A 133 -1.57 -7.48 16.87
CA LEU A 133 -2.55 -6.75 17.68
C LEU A 133 -2.18 -6.79 19.17
N LEU A 134 -1.78 -7.96 19.67
CA LEU A 134 -1.34 -8.11 21.06
C LEU A 134 -0.08 -7.31 21.35
N ASP A 135 0.89 -7.32 20.44
CA ASP A 135 2.12 -6.53 20.54
C ASP A 135 1.82 -5.01 20.56
N MET A 136 0.94 -4.56 19.65
CA MET A 136 0.46 -3.19 19.64
C MET A 136 -0.26 -2.79 20.94
N LEU A 137 -1.21 -3.60 21.43
CA LEU A 137 -1.97 -3.27 22.64
C LEU A 137 -1.10 -3.23 23.90
N SER A 138 -0.05 -4.07 23.93
CA SER A 138 0.90 -4.11 25.04
C SER A 138 1.83 -2.89 25.06
N SER A 139 2.18 -2.36 23.88
CA SER A 139 3.05 -1.18 23.74
C SER A 139 2.31 0.16 23.83
N GLN A 140 0.98 0.18 23.64
CA GLN A 140 0.16 1.39 23.67
C GLN A 140 -0.23 1.84 25.10
N PRO A 141 -0.25 3.17 25.36
CA PRO A 141 -0.83 3.72 26.58
C PRO A 141 -2.31 3.39 26.71
N VAL A 142 -2.80 3.16 27.93
CA VAL A 142 -4.19 2.73 28.20
C VAL A 142 -5.22 3.65 27.55
N VAL A 143 -4.99 4.97 27.56
CA VAL A 143 -5.91 5.98 27.02
C VAL A 143 -6.07 5.89 25.50
N GLN A 144 -5.02 5.44 24.80
CA GLN A 144 -4.95 5.42 23.33
C GLN A 144 -5.02 3.99 22.77
N ARG A 145 -5.30 3.00 23.63
CA ARG A 145 -5.39 1.61 23.21
C ARG A 145 -6.46 1.42 22.14
N GLY A 146 -6.09 0.66 21.11
CA GLY A 146 -6.96 0.37 19.99
C GLY A 146 -7.01 1.48 18.95
N LEU A 147 -6.18 2.53 19.08
CA LEU A 147 -5.93 3.44 17.97
C LEU A 147 -4.93 2.80 17.00
N VAL A 148 -5.26 2.89 15.72
CA VAL A 148 -4.45 2.41 14.60
C VAL A 148 -4.37 3.46 13.52
N LEU A 149 -3.43 3.30 12.59
CA LEU A 149 -3.35 4.12 11.39
C LEU A 149 -3.85 3.35 10.18
N LEU A 150 -4.63 4.02 9.34
CA LEU A 150 -5.08 3.53 8.04
C LEU A 150 -4.37 4.29 6.93
N ARG A 151 -3.87 3.57 5.92
CA ARG A 151 -3.30 4.18 4.71
C ARG A 151 -3.89 3.54 3.46
N PRO A 152 -4.68 4.28 2.66
CA PRO A 152 -5.17 3.77 1.38
C PRO A 152 -4.02 3.62 0.39
N PRO A 153 -4.07 2.65 -0.55
CA PRO A 153 -2.99 2.44 -1.52
C PRO A 153 -2.81 3.63 -2.48
N ALA A 154 -3.86 4.42 -2.71
CA ALA A 154 -3.83 5.59 -3.58
C ALA A 154 -3.28 6.86 -2.90
N SER A 155 -3.01 6.83 -1.58
CA SER A 155 -2.56 8.01 -0.83
C SER A 155 -1.39 7.71 0.10
N LEU A 156 -0.55 8.71 0.33
CA LEU A 156 0.53 8.65 1.31
C LEU A 156 0.09 9.11 2.71
N GLN A 157 -1.14 9.61 2.85
CA GLN A 157 -1.64 10.15 4.11
C GLN A 157 -2.10 9.02 5.04
N TYR A 158 -1.52 8.93 6.23
CA TYR A 158 -2.07 8.10 7.30
C TYR A 158 -3.25 8.80 7.97
N ARG A 159 -4.24 8.01 8.39
CA ARG A 159 -5.43 8.47 9.11
C ARG A 159 -5.67 7.63 10.35
N PHE A 160 -6.00 8.27 11.47
CA PHE A 160 -6.33 7.53 12.68
C PHE A 160 -7.71 6.86 12.60
N ALA A 161 -7.76 5.62 13.07
CA ALA A 161 -8.99 4.86 13.27
C ALA A 161 -8.97 4.16 14.63
N ARG A 162 -10.15 3.89 15.18
CA ARG A 162 -10.33 3.00 16.32
C ARG A 162 -10.69 1.61 15.86
N ILE A 163 -10.02 0.61 16.43
CA ILE A 163 -10.31 -0.80 16.21
C ILE A 163 -11.33 -1.29 17.23
N ALA A 164 -12.31 -2.05 16.77
CA ALA A 164 -13.25 -2.79 17.59
C ALA A 164 -13.34 -4.24 17.09
N ILE A 165 -13.51 -5.17 18.03
CA ILE A 165 -13.73 -6.59 17.72
C ILE A 165 -15.19 -6.87 18.05
N GLU A 166 -15.99 -7.00 17.00
CA GLU A 166 -17.38 -7.43 17.12
C GLU A 166 -17.43 -8.95 16.86
N MET A 167 -18.20 -9.66 17.70
CA MET A 167 -18.42 -11.11 17.63
C MET A 167 -19.87 -11.42 17.27
#